data_AF-A0A0G0XFU6-F1
#
_entry.id   AF-A0A0G0XFU6-F1
#
_cell.length_a   1.000
_cell.length_b   1.000
_cell.length_c   1.000
_cell.angle_alpha   90.00
_cell.angle_beta   90.00
_cell.angle_gamma   90.00
#
_symmetry.space_group_name_H-M   'P 1'
#
loop_
_entity.id
_entity.type
_entity.pdbx_description
1 polymer ?
#
loop_
_entity_poly.entity_id
_entity_poly.type
_entity_poly.pdbx_seq_one_letter_code
_entity_poly.pdbx_strand_id
1 'polypeptide(L)'
;MERISKPQHIKMKKINGNFYQKSIVSIDQFDAHDIEKVFDVADSYKKGLEKGTVFHDLEGKLLTALFYEPSSRTFGSFTAATQRLGGGIIPIQGVQFSSVVKGETLEDTIRVFASYSDAIALRHPEEGASKHAAEVSPVPIINAGDGVGEHPTQALLDLYTIKERLGRTEHLSIAMVGDLKYGRTVHSLSKLLSLYKNIVMYFVCPKTSQMPQDIVNLIKKRGVKIEIVSSIQPIIDKIDVLYMTRVQKERMDKKLYESIKDLFILNGRMAGRMKKKSIIMHPLPRIHEMTTDVDSNPRAVYFTVNKMKTVKLPGLIDPHVHLRDPGATHKEDFESGTKAAVAGGFVMVLDMPNNPEPTITVEALEQKKRLVKEKAVCDVGFIFGASSRHPERAERVEGSLSNNDNTSEFEKVIDDVYALKVYMDTTTGNLLIEEEQILENIFNKWPSHKPIVVHAEREMMNRAIDLAKKFNKKLHIAHLSQRSELEQIIQEKESDNPPFGVPGLETSLPLMLTAVSEGRITIDDIVRLMHKEPQKIFGIDVVRISDPRLQNGDTYIEVDTNAEYTIENKNLFTKCGWSTFDGMKVKGKIVRTVIRGRKVFESE
;
A
#
# COMPACT_ATOMS: atom_id res chain seq x y z
N MET A 1 11.24 47.65 22.80
CA MET A 1 11.92 47.37 21.51
C MET A 1 13.38 47.76 21.64
N GLU A 2 14.19 46.90 22.24
CA GLU A 2 15.63 46.98 22.01
C GLU A 2 15.93 46.30 20.68
N ARG A 3 16.74 46.95 19.83
CA ARG A 3 17.18 46.34 18.58
C ARG A 3 18.36 45.42 18.91
N ILE A 4 18.16 44.11 18.76
CA ILE A 4 19.29 43.17 18.69
C ILE A 4 20.26 43.70 17.63
N SER A 5 21.52 43.88 18.03
CA SER A 5 22.57 44.39 17.15
C SER A 5 22.76 43.42 15.98
N LYS A 6 23.07 43.96 14.79
CA LYS A 6 23.33 43.12 13.60
C LYS A 6 24.31 42.00 13.97
N PRO A 7 24.00 40.72 13.72
CA PRO A 7 24.89 39.63 14.08
C PRO A 7 26.23 39.83 13.38
N GLN A 8 27.31 39.76 14.17
CA GLN A 8 28.66 39.71 13.61
C GLN A 8 28.78 38.47 12.71
N HIS A 9 29.60 38.53 11.66
CA HIS A 9 29.79 37.40 10.74
C HIS A 9 30.57 36.25 11.41
N ILE A 10 29.88 35.45 12.22
CA ILE A 10 30.41 34.25 12.86
C ILE A 10 30.64 33.18 11.77
N LYS A 11 31.88 32.69 11.68
CA LYS A 11 32.25 31.60 10.76
C LYS A 11 31.60 30.29 11.22
N MET A 12 30.48 29.93 10.60
CA MET A 12 29.84 28.63 10.80
C MET A 12 30.83 27.49 10.50
N LYS A 13 30.95 26.53 11.41
CA LYS A 13 31.83 25.36 11.23
C LYS A 13 31.25 24.43 10.16
N LYS A 14 32.08 24.02 9.20
CA LYS A 14 31.76 23.02 8.18
C LYS A 14 31.56 21.63 8.78
N ILE A 15 30.77 20.79 8.11
CA ILE A 15 30.52 19.41 8.55
C ILE A 15 31.73 18.50 8.26
N ASN A 16 32.41 18.65 7.12
CA ASN A 16 33.68 17.95 6.81
C ASN A 16 33.60 16.42 7.05
N GLY A 17 32.48 15.81 6.68
CA GLY A 17 32.21 14.38 6.77
C GLY A 17 31.93 13.83 8.17
N ASN A 18 31.86 14.66 9.22
CA ASN A 18 31.53 14.24 10.59
C ASN A 18 30.38 15.09 11.17
N PHE A 19 29.25 14.43 11.44
CA PHE A 19 28.01 15.02 11.96
C PHE A 19 27.85 14.92 13.48
N TYR A 20 28.68 14.15 14.18
CA TYR A 20 28.51 13.88 15.60
C TYR A 20 28.60 15.18 16.42
N GLN A 21 27.59 15.41 17.27
CA GLN A 21 27.40 16.62 18.07
C GLN A 21 27.43 17.97 17.29
N LYS A 22 27.12 17.97 15.98
CA LYS A 22 27.05 19.21 15.19
C LYS A 22 25.62 19.70 14.98
N SER A 23 25.39 20.97 15.29
CA SER A 23 24.17 21.70 14.92
C SER A 23 24.08 21.91 13.41
N ILE A 24 22.90 21.67 12.84
CA ILE A 24 22.55 21.80 11.42
C ILE A 24 21.66 23.03 11.25
N VAL A 25 22.28 24.20 11.06
CA VAL A 25 21.60 25.51 11.08
C VAL A 25 21.52 26.19 9.72
N SER A 26 22.48 25.93 8.83
CA SER A 26 22.52 26.48 7.47
C SER A 26 23.13 25.48 6.49
N ILE A 27 22.66 25.53 5.26
CA ILE A 27 23.11 24.67 4.18
C ILE A 27 24.53 25.03 3.71
N ASP A 28 25.02 26.24 4.02
CA ASP A 28 26.40 26.63 3.78
C ASP A 28 27.41 25.90 4.70
N GLN A 29 26.95 25.11 5.68
CA GLN A 29 27.81 24.20 6.46
C GLN A 29 28.25 22.96 5.67
N PHE A 30 27.56 22.62 4.58
CA PHE A 30 27.78 21.39 3.82
C PHE A 30 28.72 21.60 2.63
N ASP A 31 29.34 20.52 2.17
CA ASP A 31 29.84 20.34 0.81
C ASP A 31 29.16 19.12 0.13
N ALA A 32 29.56 18.79 -1.10
CA ALA A 32 28.99 17.65 -1.83
C ALA A 32 29.23 16.30 -1.13
N HIS A 33 30.36 16.13 -0.44
CA HIS A 33 30.69 14.89 0.27
C HIS A 33 29.85 14.73 1.54
N ASP A 34 29.60 15.83 2.27
CA ASP A 34 28.66 15.85 3.39
C ASP A 34 27.25 15.40 2.97
N ILE A 35 26.78 15.87 1.81
CA ILE A 35 25.45 15.56 1.28
C ILE A 35 25.33 14.09 0.89
N GLU A 36 26.30 13.54 0.15
CA GLU A 36 26.26 12.13 -0.26
C GLU A 36 26.26 11.19 0.97
N LYS A 37 27.00 11.50 2.05
CA LYS A 37 26.92 10.72 3.30
C LYS A 37 25.50 10.70 3.91
N VAL A 38 24.80 11.84 3.90
CA VAL A 38 23.40 11.90 4.36
C VAL A 38 22.51 11.05 3.47
N PHE A 39 22.76 11.05 2.16
CA PHE A 39 21.99 10.26 1.20
C PHE A 39 22.25 8.76 1.31
N ASP A 40 23.49 8.32 1.53
CA ASP A 40 23.83 6.90 1.74
C ASP A 40 23.12 6.33 2.99
N VAL A 41 23.07 7.13 4.06
CA VAL A 41 22.34 6.78 5.29
C VAL A 41 20.82 6.77 5.05
N ALA A 42 20.28 7.74 4.29
CA ALA A 42 18.86 7.76 3.91
C ALA A 42 18.47 6.56 3.03
N ASP A 43 19.32 6.17 2.08
CA ASP A 43 19.16 4.98 1.24
C ASP A 43 19.18 3.69 2.09
N SER A 44 20.04 3.62 3.11
CA SER A 44 20.08 2.51 4.06
C SER A 44 18.76 2.36 4.84
N TYR A 45 18.30 3.44 5.49
CA TYR A 45 17.03 3.44 6.22
C TYR A 45 15.83 3.15 5.31
N LYS A 46 15.82 3.69 4.08
CA LYS A 46 14.79 3.40 3.09
C LYS A 46 14.75 1.91 2.74
N LYS A 47 15.90 1.29 2.43
CA LYS A 47 15.99 -0.15 2.13
C LYS A 47 15.58 -1.02 3.31
N GLY A 48 15.86 -0.61 4.55
CA GLY A 48 15.39 -1.32 5.74
C GLY A 48 13.87 -1.18 5.94
N LEU A 49 13.31 0.03 5.78
CA LEU A 49 11.85 0.25 5.82
C LEU A 49 11.11 -0.58 4.77
N GLU A 50 11.65 -0.69 3.55
CA GLU A 50 11.10 -1.52 2.48
C GLU A 50 11.14 -3.03 2.80
N LYS A 51 12.04 -3.45 3.71
CA LYS A 51 12.14 -4.83 4.23
C LYS A 51 11.37 -5.06 5.53
N GLY A 52 10.68 -4.03 6.06
CA GLY A 52 9.99 -4.11 7.35
C GLY A 52 10.93 -4.12 8.57
N THR A 53 12.17 -3.61 8.43
CA THR A 53 13.14 -3.50 9.54
C THR A 53 12.62 -2.55 10.61
N VAL A 54 12.71 -2.97 11.87
CA VAL A 54 12.54 -2.12 13.06
C VAL A 54 13.92 -1.56 13.43
N PHE A 55 14.00 -0.25 13.68
CA PHE A 55 15.25 0.45 13.96
C PHE A 55 15.32 0.87 15.42
N HIS A 56 16.54 0.85 15.98
CA HIS A 56 16.82 1.10 17.39
C HIS A 56 17.98 2.11 17.56
N ASP A 57 18.41 2.77 16.48
CA ASP A 57 19.57 3.66 16.41
C ASP A 57 19.50 4.87 17.35
N LEU A 58 18.30 5.23 17.82
CA LEU A 58 18.03 6.29 18.80
C LEU A 58 17.40 5.74 20.09
N GLU A 59 17.51 4.44 20.39
CA GLU A 59 17.00 3.87 21.63
C GLU A 59 17.65 4.55 22.86
N GLY A 60 16.81 4.96 23.82
CA GLY A 60 17.24 5.74 24.98
C GLY A 60 17.62 7.21 24.68
N LYS A 61 17.40 7.70 23.44
CA LYS A 61 17.63 9.10 23.05
C LYS A 61 16.34 9.90 22.96
N LEU A 62 16.44 11.20 23.25
CA LEU A 62 15.30 12.11 23.29
C LEU A 62 15.53 13.33 22.38
N LEU A 63 14.59 13.60 21.46
CA LEU A 63 14.56 14.83 20.65
C LEU A 63 13.52 15.81 21.21
N THR A 64 13.87 17.06 21.47
CA THR A 64 12.86 18.12 21.64
C THR A 64 12.48 18.69 20.28
N ALA A 65 11.19 18.64 19.91
CA ALA A 65 10.66 19.31 18.73
C ALA A 65 9.99 20.64 19.15
N LEU A 66 10.74 21.74 19.02
CA LEU A 66 10.36 23.08 19.49
C LEU A 66 9.90 23.96 18.32
N PHE A 67 8.58 24.12 18.16
CA PHE A 67 7.95 24.73 17.00
C PHE A 67 7.09 25.96 17.38
N TYR A 68 7.64 27.15 17.18
CA TYR A 68 6.96 28.43 17.43
C TYR A 68 6.00 28.82 16.28
N GLU A 69 6.31 28.44 15.03
CA GLU A 69 5.42 28.60 13.86
C GLU A 69 4.60 27.34 13.59
N PRO A 70 3.33 27.45 13.15
CA PRO A 70 2.53 26.31 12.69
C PRO A 70 3.25 25.46 11.61
N SER A 71 3.28 24.15 11.83
CA SER A 71 3.88 23.19 10.91
C SER A 71 3.34 21.78 11.11
N SER A 72 2.62 21.23 10.13
CA SER A 72 2.17 19.83 10.18
C SER A 72 3.24 18.86 9.68
N ARG A 73 3.85 19.16 8.52
CA ARG A 73 4.76 18.21 7.82
C ARG A 73 6.14 18.15 8.45
N THR A 74 6.82 19.29 8.65
CA THR A 74 8.17 19.29 9.24
C THR A 74 8.14 18.71 10.65
N PHE A 75 7.16 19.09 11.47
CA PHE A 75 6.97 18.52 12.80
C PHE A 75 6.69 17.02 12.72
N GLY A 76 5.66 16.62 11.96
CA GLY A 76 5.27 15.22 11.82
C GLY A 76 6.39 14.32 11.29
N SER A 77 7.25 14.83 10.39
CA SER A 77 8.42 14.09 9.90
C SER A 77 9.50 13.92 10.96
N PHE A 78 9.77 14.93 11.80
CA PHE A 78 10.72 14.78 12.91
C PHE A 78 10.21 13.79 13.97
N THR A 79 8.92 13.88 14.32
CA THR A 79 8.25 12.95 15.23
C THR A 79 8.33 11.52 14.71
N ALA A 80 7.89 11.29 13.47
CA ALA A 80 7.87 9.96 12.86
C ALA A 80 9.29 9.40 12.66
N ALA A 81 10.28 10.21 12.29
CA ALA A 81 11.67 9.78 12.16
C ALA A 81 12.24 9.34 13.51
N THR A 82 12.08 10.16 14.55
CA THR A 82 12.61 9.87 15.90
C THR A 82 12.02 8.58 16.46
N GLN A 83 10.68 8.44 16.40
CA GLN A 83 9.98 7.26 16.90
C GLN A 83 10.31 5.99 16.09
N ARG A 84 10.48 6.09 14.76
CA ARG A 84 10.87 4.94 13.92
C ARG A 84 12.27 4.41 14.22
N LEU A 85 13.15 5.24 14.78
CA LEU A 85 14.50 4.89 15.20
C LEU A 85 14.58 4.44 16.68
N GLY A 86 13.44 4.27 17.36
CA GLY A 86 13.38 3.88 18.77
C GLY A 86 13.56 5.05 19.78
N GLY A 87 13.67 6.29 19.30
CA GLY A 87 13.84 7.47 20.14
C GLY A 87 12.54 8.04 20.69
N GLY A 88 12.63 8.67 21.87
CA GLY A 88 11.55 9.45 22.45
C GLY A 88 11.51 10.90 21.92
N ILE A 89 10.39 11.58 22.15
CA ILE A 89 10.20 12.97 21.70
C ILE A 89 9.51 13.82 22.77
N ILE A 90 9.97 15.07 22.94
CA ILE A 90 9.26 16.14 23.64
C ILE A 90 8.61 17.07 22.58
N PRO A 91 7.29 16.99 22.36
CA PRO A 91 6.60 17.81 21.37
C PRO A 91 6.15 19.16 21.95
N ILE A 92 6.77 20.28 21.53
CA ILE A 92 6.36 21.63 21.92
C ILE A 92 5.85 22.38 20.68
N GLN A 93 4.54 22.59 20.59
CA GLN A 93 3.90 23.34 19.50
C GLN A 93 3.19 24.60 20.00
N GLY A 94 3.47 25.72 19.33
CA GLY A 94 2.72 26.97 19.48
C GLY A 94 3.14 27.77 20.71
N VAL A 95 3.32 29.08 20.50
CA VAL A 95 3.77 30.01 21.55
C VAL A 95 2.84 29.98 22.78
N GLN A 96 1.54 29.76 22.58
CA GLN A 96 0.50 29.80 23.62
C GLN A 96 0.62 28.73 24.73
N PHE A 97 1.40 27.66 24.54
CA PHE A 97 1.47 26.53 25.48
C PHE A 97 2.82 26.40 26.21
N SER A 98 3.72 27.38 26.08
CA SER A 98 5.06 27.34 26.67
C SER A 98 5.32 28.52 27.62
N SER A 99 6.33 28.39 28.49
CA SER A 99 6.77 29.45 29.41
C SER A 99 7.17 30.76 28.73
N VAL A 100 7.39 30.75 27.41
CA VAL A 100 7.58 31.95 26.56
C VAL A 100 6.44 32.96 26.70
N VAL A 101 5.19 32.54 26.99
CA VAL A 101 4.07 33.46 27.28
C VAL A 101 4.35 34.34 28.51
N LYS A 102 5.22 33.89 29.42
CA LYS A 102 5.66 34.62 30.63
C LYS A 102 6.89 35.51 30.37
N GLY A 103 7.39 35.59 29.14
CA GLY A 103 8.54 36.42 28.76
C GLY A 103 9.90 35.73 28.86
N GLU A 104 9.95 34.39 28.90
CA GLU A 104 11.20 33.62 28.86
C GLU A 104 11.98 33.86 27.55
N THR A 105 13.31 33.99 27.63
CA THR A 105 14.17 34.20 26.47
C THR A 105 14.32 32.92 25.63
N LEU A 106 14.72 33.06 24.36
CA LEU A 106 15.03 31.89 23.53
C LEU A 106 16.24 31.13 24.10
N GLU A 107 17.24 31.84 24.63
CA GLU A 107 18.41 31.23 25.26
C GLU A 107 18.04 30.38 26.47
N ASP A 108 17.20 30.88 27.35
CA ASP A 108 16.76 30.16 28.56
C ASP A 108 15.91 28.95 28.19
N THR A 109 14.94 29.13 27.27
CA THR A 109 14.12 28.03 26.74
C THR A 109 15.01 26.91 26.17
N ILE A 110 16.03 27.27 25.37
CA ILE A 110 16.96 26.31 24.78
C ILE A 110 17.80 25.60 25.84
N ARG A 111 18.33 26.33 26.85
CA ARG A 111 19.08 25.73 27.97
C ARG A 111 18.24 24.75 28.77
N VAL A 112 16.98 25.08 29.04
CA VAL A 112 16.03 24.21 29.75
C VAL A 112 15.79 22.91 28.97
N PHE A 113 15.37 22.99 27.69
CA PHE A 113 15.10 21.77 26.91
C PHE A 113 16.35 20.96 26.57
N ALA A 114 17.52 21.61 26.46
CA ALA A 114 18.80 20.92 26.29
C ALA A 114 19.23 20.12 27.54
N SER A 115 18.70 20.44 28.73
CA SER A 115 18.93 19.62 29.94
C SER A 115 18.09 18.32 29.95
N TYR A 116 17.05 18.24 29.12
CA TYR A 116 16.15 17.08 29.04
C TYR A 116 16.41 16.19 27.82
N SER A 117 17.05 16.71 26.76
CA SER A 117 17.07 16.05 25.44
C SER A 117 18.47 16.06 24.79
N ASP A 118 18.77 15.01 24.03
CA ASP A 118 20.05 14.84 23.33
C ASP A 118 20.20 15.74 22.09
N ALA A 119 19.10 16.30 21.58
CA ALA A 119 19.07 17.24 20.47
C ALA A 119 17.76 18.05 20.46
N ILE A 120 17.75 19.19 19.76
CA ILE A 120 16.55 20.03 19.60
C ILE A 120 16.32 20.34 18.11
N ALA A 121 15.15 20.00 17.58
CA ALA A 121 14.68 20.49 16.29
C ALA A 121 13.88 21.79 16.49
N LEU A 122 14.42 22.93 16.03
CA LEU A 122 13.88 24.27 16.26
C LEU A 122 13.26 24.87 14.99
N ARG A 123 12.04 25.39 15.09
CA ARG A 123 11.42 26.25 14.07
C ARG A 123 10.93 27.55 14.69
N HIS A 124 11.37 28.68 14.15
CA HIS A 124 11.17 30.00 14.74
C HIS A 124 10.81 31.06 13.66
N PRO A 125 9.96 32.06 13.94
CA PRO A 125 9.58 33.09 12.96
C PRO A 125 10.70 34.10 12.67
N GLU A 126 11.68 34.25 13.57
CA GLU A 126 12.82 35.15 13.39
C GLU A 126 13.96 34.47 12.61
N GLU A 127 14.52 35.19 11.64
CA GLU A 127 15.69 34.75 10.86
C GLU A 127 16.95 34.74 11.73
N GLY A 128 17.75 33.69 11.64
CA GLY A 128 18.97 33.52 12.44
C GLY A 128 18.76 32.93 13.84
N ALA A 129 17.52 32.80 14.32
CA ALA A 129 17.22 32.23 15.64
C ALA A 129 17.80 30.82 15.84
N SER A 130 17.80 29.98 14.80
CA SER A 130 18.42 28.65 14.85
C SER A 130 19.95 28.69 14.99
N LYS A 131 20.62 29.75 14.50
CA LYS A 131 22.06 29.96 14.69
C LYS A 131 22.35 30.42 16.12
N HIS A 132 21.58 31.39 16.62
CA HIS A 132 21.66 31.87 18.00
C HIS A 132 21.45 30.74 19.02
N ALA A 133 20.39 29.94 18.84
CA ALA A 133 20.14 28.75 19.65
C ALA A 133 21.32 27.76 19.64
N ALA A 134 22.01 27.59 18.51
CA ALA A 134 23.16 26.69 18.38
C ALA A 134 24.44 27.22 19.04
N GLU A 135 24.51 28.51 19.38
CA GLU A 135 25.64 29.11 20.11
C GLU A 135 25.50 28.93 21.64
N VAL A 136 24.26 28.85 22.14
CA VAL A 136 23.96 28.72 23.58
C VAL A 136 23.57 27.31 24.03
N SER A 137 23.19 26.43 23.10
CA SER A 137 22.80 25.06 23.40
C SER A 137 24.01 24.14 23.65
N PRO A 138 24.03 23.35 24.75
CA PRO A 138 25.01 22.29 24.94
C PRO A 138 24.74 21.05 24.07
N VAL A 139 23.58 20.96 23.41
CA VAL A 139 23.19 19.83 22.52
C VAL A 139 22.90 20.31 21.09
N PRO A 140 22.97 19.44 20.06
CA PRO A 140 22.79 19.84 18.66
C PRO A 140 21.42 20.47 18.38
N ILE A 141 21.44 21.60 17.67
CA ILE A 141 20.26 22.26 17.12
C ILE A 141 20.08 21.89 15.65
N ILE A 142 18.87 21.47 15.26
CA ILE A 142 18.50 21.19 13.87
C ILE A 142 17.48 22.24 13.43
N ASN A 143 17.83 23.04 12.42
CA ASN A 143 16.96 24.09 11.89
C ASN A 143 15.82 23.50 11.03
N ALA A 144 14.61 23.53 11.61
CA ALA A 144 13.35 23.16 10.98
C ALA A 144 12.62 24.36 10.32
N GLY A 145 13.32 25.50 10.18
CA GLY A 145 12.92 26.71 9.47
C GLY A 145 13.05 27.96 10.34
N ASP A 146 13.82 28.95 9.89
CA ASP A 146 14.00 30.23 10.58
C ASP A 146 13.54 31.42 9.70
N GLY A 147 12.37 31.97 10.00
CA GLY A 147 11.82 33.14 9.32
C GLY A 147 11.86 33.05 7.78
N VAL A 148 12.41 34.07 7.12
CA VAL A 148 12.67 34.11 5.66
C VAL A 148 14.03 33.53 5.27
N GLY A 149 14.84 33.08 6.24
CA GLY A 149 16.20 32.57 6.04
C GLY A 149 16.25 31.18 5.40
N GLU A 150 16.56 30.14 6.18
CA GLU A 150 16.87 28.82 5.62
C GLU A 150 15.90 27.72 6.09
N HIS A 151 15.96 26.59 5.38
CA HIS A 151 15.34 25.34 5.79
C HIS A 151 16.21 24.17 5.29
N PRO A 152 17.36 23.91 5.93
CA PRO A 152 18.38 23.00 5.40
C PRO A 152 17.84 21.57 5.19
N THR A 153 17.03 21.07 6.13
CA THR A 153 16.43 19.72 6.04
C THR A 153 15.45 19.55 4.89
N GLN A 154 14.65 20.58 4.55
CA GLN A 154 13.79 20.55 3.36
C GLN A 154 14.63 20.55 2.08
N ALA A 155 15.70 21.35 2.02
CA ALA A 155 16.56 21.41 0.85
C ALA A 155 17.30 20.09 0.59
N LEU A 156 17.76 19.42 1.66
CA LEU A 156 18.35 18.07 1.57
C LEU A 156 17.32 17.04 1.08
N LEU A 157 16.09 17.05 1.60
CA LEU A 157 14.99 16.19 1.14
C LEU A 157 14.63 16.44 -0.33
N ASP A 158 14.58 17.70 -0.76
CA ASP A 158 14.28 18.09 -2.13
C ASP A 158 15.38 17.58 -3.07
N LEU A 159 16.65 17.79 -2.73
CA LEU A 159 17.79 17.29 -3.52
C LEU A 159 17.86 15.76 -3.55
N TYR A 160 17.56 15.08 -2.43
CA TYR A 160 17.45 13.62 -2.39
C TYR A 160 16.35 13.11 -3.33
N THR A 161 15.20 13.78 -3.35
CA THR A 161 14.08 13.46 -4.27
C THR A 161 14.50 13.62 -5.74
N ILE A 162 15.30 14.65 -6.06
CA ILE A 162 15.90 14.83 -7.39
C ILE A 162 16.85 13.67 -7.73
N LYS A 163 17.80 13.32 -6.82
CA LYS A 163 18.74 12.20 -6.98
C LYS A 163 18.00 10.90 -7.24
N GLU A 164 17.02 10.55 -6.39
CA GLU A 164 16.21 9.33 -6.48
C GLU A 164 15.47 9.23 -7.82
N ARG A 165 14.74 10.28 -8.21
CA ARG A 165 13.79 10.20 -9.32
C ARG A 165 14.44 10.37 -10.69
N LEU A 166 15.57 11.07 -10.78
CA LEU A 166 16.28 11.28 -12.05
C LEU A 166 17.53 10.39 -12.19
N GLY A 167 18.03 9.82 -11.09
CA GLY A 167 19.26 9.03 -11.02
C GLY A 167 20.53 9.87 -11.03
N ARG A 168 20.43 11.19 -10.82
CA ARG A 168 21.54 12.15 -10.93
C ARG A 168 21.26 13.47 -10.20
N THR A 169 22.32 14.12 -9.75
CA THR A 169 22.34 15.47 -9.15
C THR A 169 23.01 16.51 -10.05
N GLU A 170 23.75 16.09 -11.08
CA GLU A 170 24.46 16.96 -12.03
C GLU A 170 23.76 17.05 -13.41
N HIS A 171 24.15 18.04 -14.22
CA HIS A 171 23.65 18.29 -15.58
C HIS A 171 22.15 18.63 -15.68
N LEU A 172 21.56 19.20 -14.63
CA LEU A 172 20.11 19.40 -14.51
C LEU A 172 19.66 20.80 -14.94
N SER A 173 18.52 20.85 -15.64
CA SER A 173 17.75 22.08 -15.85
C SER A 173 16.58 22.16 -14.87
N ILE A 174 16.57 23.14 -13.96
CA ILE A 174 15.53 23.31 -12.93
C ILE A 174 14.79 24.63 -13.14
N ALA A 175 13.46 24.61 -13.21
CA ALA A 175 12.63 25.81 -13.07
C ALA A 175 12.12 25.96 -11.64
N MET A 176 12.31 27.14 -11.05
CA MET A 176 11.72 27.54 -9.77
C MET A 176 10.66 28.61 -10.03
N VAL A 177 9.42 28.36 -9.59
CA VAL A 177 8.24 29.13 -10.00
C VAL A 177 7.48 29.70 -8.80
N GLY A 178 7.12 30.98 -8.85
CA GLY A 178 6.27 31.64 -7.85
C GLY A 178 7.01 32.69 -7.02
N ASP A 179 6.95 32.56 -5.69
CA ASP A 179 7.54 33.50 -4.73
C ASP A 179 8.98 33.10 -4.36
N LEU A 180 9.93 33.60 -5.15
CA LEU A 180 11.36 33.36 -4.92
C LEU A 180 11.98 34.34 -3.91
N LYS A 181 11.24 35.38 -3.49
CA LYS A 181 11.74 36.38 -2.54
C LYS A 181 11.59 35.92 -1.10
N TYR A 182 10.44 35.37 -0.73
CA TYR A 182 10.14 34.93 0.64
C TYR A 182 10.18 33.41 0.84
N GLY A 183 10.47 32.66 -0.22
CA GLY A 183 10.59 31.20 -0.22
C GLY A 183 11.92 30.66 0.33
N ARG A 184 12.04 30.54 1.66
CA ARG A 184 13.22 29.94 2.33
C ARG A 184 13.66 28.56 1.78
N THR A 185 12.73 27.78 1.21
CA THR A 185 13.03 26.47 0.62
C THR A 185 13.77 26.60 -0.72
N VAL A 186 13.33 27.48 -1.63
CA VAL A 186 14.04 27.73 -2.90
C VAL A 186 15.37 28.43 -2.69
N HIS A 187 15.51 29.26 -1.66
CA HIS A 187 16.81 29.83 -1.25
C HIS A 187 17.80 28.72 -0.92
N SER A 188 17.41 27.84 0.00
CA SER A 188 18.23 26.73 0.49
C SER A 188 18.54 25.71 -0.61
N LEU A 189 17.55 25.36 -1.44
CA LEU A 189 17.72 24.43 -2.56
C LEU A 189 18.60 25.01 -3.68
N SER A 190 18.51 26.31 -3.98
CA SER A 190 19.39 26.97 -4.96
C SER A 190 20.84 26.97 -4.49
N LYS A 191 21.07 27.24 -3.19
CA LYS A 191 22.40 27.11 -2.57
C LYS A 191 22.95 25.69 -2.73
N LEU A 192 22.16 24.64 -2.47
CA LEU A 192 22.59 23.24 -2.66
C LEU A 192 22.93 22.91 -4.11
N LEU A 193 21.99 23.15 -5.03
CA LEU A 193 22.16 22.82 -6.44
C LEU A 193 23.40 23.51 -7.02
N SER A 194 23.77 24.70 -6.53
CA SER A 194 24.99 25.38 -6.96
C SER A 194 26.33 24.74 -6.52
N LEU A 195 26.30 23.62 -5.78
CA LEU A 195 27.49 22.79 -5.51
C LEU A 195 27.77 21.75 -6.62
N TYR A 196 26.80 21.51 -7.52
CA TYR A 196 26.85 20.44 -8.53
C TYR A 196 27.17 20.99 -9.94
N LYS A 197 27.76 20.16 -10.80
CA LYS A 197 28.18 20.58 -12.14
C LYS A 197 27.01 20.71 -13.12
N ASN A 198 27.18 21.62 -14.07
CA ASN A 198 26.32 21.78 -15.25
C ASN A 198 24.82 22.02 -14.91
N ILE A 199 24.56 22.76 -13.84
CA ILE A 199 23.22 23.17 -13.45
C ILE A 199 22.78 24.43 -14.22
N VAL A 200 21.54 24.41 -14.69
CA VAL A 200 20.85 25.58 -15.26
C VAL A 200 19.60 25.86 -14.43
N MET A 201 19.51 27.07 -13.89
CA MET A 201 18.37 27.52 -13.08
C MET A 201 17.52 28.54 -13.85
N TYR A 202 16.24 28.22 -14.01
CA TYR A 202 15.24 29.12 -14.55
C TYR A 202 14.41 29.72 -13.41
N PHE A 203 14.41 31.03 -13.26
CA PHE A 203 13.62 31.73 -12.26
C PHE A 203 12.38 32.35 -12.90
N VAL A 204 11.21 31.79 -12.56
CA VAL A 204 9.91 32.15 -13.13
C VAL A 204 9.08 32.86 -12.05
N CYS A 205 9.19 34.19 -11.99
CA CYS A 205 8.66 34.98 -10.88
C CYS A 205 8.32 36.41 -11.33
N PRO A 206 7.38 37.10 -10.64
CA PRO A 206 7.11 38.51 -10.91
C PRO A 206 8.28 39.37 -10.42
N LYS A 207 8.46 40.58 -10.99
CA LYS A 207 9.53 41.53 -10.60
C LYS A 207 9.56 41.83 -9.09
N THR A 208 8.42 41.76 -8.42
CA THR A 208 8.24 42.01 -6.98
C THR A 208 8.71 40.86 -6.08
N SER A 209 8.86 39.65 -6.62
CA SER A 209 9.18 38.41 -5.86
C SER A 209 10.38 37.66 -6.44
N GLN A 210 11.38 38.39 -6.94
CA GLN A 210 12.62 37.81 -7.44
C GLN A 210 13.52 37.24 -6.34
N MET A 211 14.36 36.28 -6.71
CA MET A 211 15.40 35.69 -5.84
C MET A 211 16.33 36.79 -5.26
N PRO A 212 16.64 36.78 -3.95
CA PRO A 212 17.57 37.73 -3.33
C PRO A 212 18.92 37.83 -4.06
N GLN A 213 19.43 39.07 -4.20
CA GLN A 213 20.59 39.36 -5.05
C GLN A 213 21.90 38.73 -4.53
N ASP A 214 22.03 38.57 -3.22
CA ASP A 214 23.14 37.86 -2.57
C ASP A 214 23.16 36.37 -2.96
N ILE A 215 21.99 35.71 -3.00
CA ILE A 215 21.83 34.33 -3.46
C ILE A 215 22.16 34.23 -4.96
N VAL A 216 21.64 35.14 -5.79
CA VAL A 216 21.96 35.22 -7.22
C VAL A 216 23.47 35.39 -7.45
N ASN A 217 24.14 36.24 -6.66
CA ASN A 217 25.57 36.48 -6.73
C ASN A 217 26.38 35.23 -6.30
N LEU A 218 25.95 34.53 -5.25
CA LEU A 218 26.57 33.30 -4.77
C LEU A 218 26.50 32.18 -5.83
N ILE A 219 25.33 31.98 -6.44
CA ILE A 219 25.11 30.97 -7.49
C ILE A 219 25.96 31.28 -8.73
N LYS A 220 25.99 32.55 -9.17
CA LYS A 220 26.86 32.98 -10.28
C LYS A 220 28.35 32.80 -9.97
N LYS A 221 28.78 33.09 -8.73
CA LYS A 221 30.17 32.88 -8.28
C LYS A 221 30.59 31.40 -8.31
N ARG A 222 29.63 30.48 -8.18
CA ARG A 222 29.83 29.02 -8.32
C ARG A 222 29.73 28.53 -9.78
N GLY A 223 29.57 29.42 -10.76
CA GLY A 223 29.58 29.09 -12.20
C GLY A 223 28.25 28.55 -12.76
N VAL A 224 27.17 28.59 -11.98
CA VAL A 224 25.85 28.12 -12.43
C VAL A 224 25.17 29.14 -13.33
N LYS A 225 24.54 28.65 -14.42
CA LYS A 225 23.77 29.47 -15.35
C LYS A 225 22.40 29.80 -14.73
N ILE A 226 22.04 31.08 -14.71
CA ILE A 226 20.72 31.56 -14.27
C ILE A 226 20.04 32.28 -15.43
N GLU A 227 18.80 31.91 -15.73
CA GLU A 227 17.92 32.58 -16.70
C GLU A 227 16.65 33.05 -15.98
N ILE A 228 16.34 34.34 -16.04
CA ILE A 228 15.09 34.90 -15.50
C ILE A 228 14.08 34.95 -16.65
N VAL A 229 12.93 34.31 -16.49
CA VAL A 229 11.89 34.24 -17.51
C VAL A 229 10.53 34.66 -16.95
N SER A 230 9.70 35.30 -17.77
CA SER A 230 8.37 35.78 -17.37
C SER A 230 7.29 34.69 -17.36
N SER A 231 7.58 33.52 -17.92
CA SER A 231 6.62 32.43 -18.17
C SER A 231 7.36 31.10 -18.29
N ILE A 232 6.74 30.02 -17.82
CA ILE A 232 7.30 28.66 -17.92
C ILE A 232 7.09 28.03 -19.31
N GLN A 233 6.08 28.47 -20.05
CA GLN A 233 5.64 27.86 -21.31
C GLN A 233 6.73 27.72 -22.41
N PRO A 234 7.77 28.59 -22.52
CA PRO A 234 8.88 28.43 -23.47
C PRO A 234 10.01 27.48 -23.04
N ILE A 235 10.00 27.03 -21.77
CA ILE A 235 11.04 26.19 -21.16
C ILE A 235 10.51 24.86 -20.58
N ILE A 236 9.19 24.68 -20.51
CA ILE A 236 8.52 23.53 -19.86
C ILE A 236 8.94 22.17 -20.45
N ASP A 237 9.31 22.14 -21.72
CA ASP A 237 9.81 21.00 -22.49
C ASP A 237 11.34 20.79 -22.35
N LYS A 238 12.07 21.77 -21.79
CA LYS A 238 13.54 21.78 -21.65
C LYS A 238 14.04 21.53 -20.23
N ILE A 239 13.17 21.63 -19.23
CA ILE A 239 13.49 21.37 -17.83
C ILE A 239 13.41 19.89 -17.45
N ASP A 240 14.22 19.51 -16.47
CA ASP A 240 14.23 18.19 -15.82
C ASP A 240 13.49 18.22 -14.47
N VAL A 241 13.46 19.38 -13.81
CA VAL A 241 12.75 19.60 -12.54
C VAL A 241 11.91 20.87 -12.64
N LEU A 242 10.63 20.76 -12.29
CA LEU A 242 9.73 21.89 -12.05
C LEU A 242 9.44 22.00 -10.55
N TYR A 243 10.01 23.01 -9.90
CA TYR A 243 9.80 23.29 -8.48
C TYR A 243 8.84 24.48 -8.32
N MET A 244 7.58 24.17 -8.03
CA MET A 244 6.53 25.15 -7.77
C MET A 244 6.60 25.64 -6.32
N THR A 245 6.24 26.89 -6.05
CA THR A 245 6.22 27.48 -4.70
C THR A 245 4.89 28.13 -4.36
N ARG A 246 4.54 28.11 -3.07
CA ARG A 246 3.39 28.83 -2.52
C ARG A 246 3.73 30.32 -2.35
N VAL A 247 2.83 31.19 -2.78
CA VAL A 247 2.89 32.63 -2.46
C VAL A 247 2.68 32.84 -0.95
N GLN A 248 3.66 33.47 -0.28
CA GLN A 248 3.69 33.57 1.18
C GLN A 248 2.81 34.72 1.69
N LYS A 249 1.47 34.55 1.69
CA LYS A 249 0.48 35.55 2.09
C LYS A 249 0.82 36.28 3.39
N GLU A 250 1.37 35.57 4.37
CA GLU A 250 1.74 36.09 5.69
C GLU A 250 3.00 36.98 5.70
N ARG A 251 3.69 37.16 4.56
CA ARG A 251 4.95 37.92 4.42
C ARG A 251 4.84 39.15 3.52
N MET A 252 3.64 39.47 3.06
CA MET A 252 3.38 40.51 2.07
C MET A 252 2.06 41.23 2.37
N ASP A 253 1.92 42.46 1.88
CA ASP A 253 0.66 43.17 2.00
C ASP A 253 -0.43 42.54 1.12
N LYS A 254 -1.70 42.83 1.46
CA LYS A 254 -2.86 42.26 0.76
C LYS A 254 -2.92 42.62 -0.72
N LYS A 255 -2.48 43.82 -1.14
CA LYS A 255 -2.52 44.24 -2.55
C LYS A 255 -1.49 43.47 -3.36
N LEU A 256 -0.27 43.33 -2.84
CA LEU A 256 0.78 42.53 -3.46
C LEU A 256 0.35 41.07 -3.58
N TYR A 257 -0.19 40.46 -2.51
CA TYR A 257 -0.68 39.07 -2.52
C TYR A 257 -1.71 38.82 -3.63
N GLU A 258 -2.79 39.60 -3.66
CA GLU A 258 -3.86 39.43 -4.66
C GLU A 258 -3.34 39.64 -6.10
N SER A 259 -2.30 40.47 -6.30
CA SER A 259 -1.71 40.70 -7.61
C SER A 259 -0.81 39.55 -8.13
N ILE A 260 -0.37 38.64 -7.27
CA ILE A 260 0.60 37.58 -7.66
C ILE A 260 0.10 36.13 -7.45
N LYS A 261 -0.90 35.91 -6.58
CA LYS A 261 -1.37 34.56 -6.20
C LYS A 261 -1.76 33.64 -7.36
N ASP A 262 -2.32 34.22 -8.44
CA ASP A 262 -2.88 33.48 -9.59
C ASP A 262 -2.02 33.61 -10.87
N LEU A 263 -0.85 34.26 -10.81
CA LEU A 263 -0.02 34.50 -12.00
C LEU A 263 0.62 33.22 -12.56
N PHE A 264 0.90 32.23 -11.70
CA PHE A 264 1.66 31.03 -12.05
C PHE A 264 0.93 29.78 -11.56
N ILE A 265 -0.09 29.36 -12.32
CA ILE A 265 -0.87 28.15 -12.05
C ILE A 265 -0.39 27.03 -12.97
N LEU A 266 0.06 25.90 -12.39
CA LEU A 266 0.36 24.68 -13.10
C LEU A 266 -0.89 23.80 -13.22
N ASN A 267 -1.19 23.33 -14.44
CA ASN A 267 -2.29 22.37 -14.71
C ASN A 267 -1.81 21.14 -15.48
N GLY A 268 -2.66 20.11 -15.57
CA GLY A 268 -2.33 18.83 -16.20
C GLY A 268 -1.95 18.96 -17.68
N ARG A 269 -2.58 19.87 -18.43
CA ARG A 269 -2.21 20.16 -19.83
C ARG A 269 -0.78 20.71 -19.93
N MET A 270 -0.38 21.61 -19.02
CA MET A 270 0.98 22.13 -18.95
C MET A 270 1.97 21.05 -18.50
N ALA A 271 1.66 20.30 -17.44
CA ALA A 271 2.47 19.19 -16.95
C ALA A 271 2.67 18.07 -18.01
N GLY A 272 1.70 17.86 -18.89
CA GLY A 272 1.79 16.92 -20.01
C GLY A 272 2.85 17.30 -21.06
N ARG A 273 3.20 18.59 -21.19
CA ARG A 273 4.22 19.10 -22.13
C ARG A 273 5.66 18.91 -21.64
N MET A 274 5.86 18.53 -20.38
CA MET A 274 7.20 18.30 -19.83
C MET A 274 7.86 17.04 -20.41
N LYS A 275 9.20 16.98 -20.40
CA LYS A 275 9.97 15.79 -20.83
C LYS A 275 9.42 14.51 -20.18
N LYS A 276 9.51 13.38 -20.87
CA LYS A 276 9.13 12.08 -20.28
C LYS A 276 9.90 11.77 -18.98
N LYS A 277 11.20 12.04 -18.95
CA LYS A 277 12.07 11.91 -17.76
C LYS A 277 12.29 13.28 -17.10
N SER A 278 11.26 13.78 -16.42
CA SER A 278 11.30 15.00 -15.60
C SER A 278 10.35 14.87 -14.40
N ILE A 279 10.50 15.72 -13.38
CA ILE A 279 9.67 15.70 -12.16
C ILE A 279 9.06 17.06 -11.83
N ILE A 280 7.92 17.02 -11.14
CA ILE A 280 7.18 18.16 -10.59
C ILE A 280 7.23 18.05 -9.07
N MET A 281 7.75 19.09 -8.43
CA MET A 281 7.99 19.21 -7.01
C MET A 281 7.30 20.46 -6.46
N HIS A 282 6.91 20.40 -5.19
CA HIS A 282 6.32 21.52 -4.45
C HIS A 282 6.58 21.28 -2.95
N PRO A 283 7.07 22.27 -2.18
CA PRO A 283 7.43 22.09 -0.77
C PRO A 283 6.22 21.93 0.16
N LEU A 284 4.99 22.15 -0.35
CA LEU A 284 3.68 22.14 0.31
C LEU A 284 3.54 23.18 1.46
N PRO A 285 2.32 23.58 1.85
CA PRO A 285 1.03 23.21 1.25
C PRO A 285 0.81 23.99 -0.05
N ARG A 286 0.09 23.42 -1.01
CA ARG A 286 -0.40 24.18 -2.17
C ARG A 286 -1.72 24.87 -1.84
N ILE A 287 -2.04 25.98 -2.52
CA ILE A 287 -3.33 26.67 -2.41
C ILE A 287 -3.99 26.84 -3.79
N HIS A 288 -3.34 27.57 -4.70
CA HIS A 288 -3.87 27.93 -6.03
C HIS A 288 -2.86 27.75 -7.17
N GLU A 289 -1.57 27.72 -6.86
CA GLU A 289 -0.44 27.60 -7.79
C GLU A 289 -0.41 26.28 -8.58
N MET A 290 -1.24 25.29 -8.23
CA MET A 290 -1.28 23.99 -8.90
C MET A 290 -2.67 23.35 -8.76
N THR A 291 -3.29 23.01 -9.88
CA THR A 291 -4.59 22.31 -9.91
C THR A 291 -4.46 20.82 -9.57
N THR A 292 -5.57 20.20 -9.16
CA THR A 292 -5.60 18.81 -8.65
C THR A 292 -5.39 17.76 -9.74
N ASP A 293 -5.71 18.05 -11.00
CA ASP A 293 -5.47 17.16 -12.15
C ASP A 293 -3.97 16.83 -12.34
N VAL A 294 -3.07 17.69 -11.86
CA VAL A 294 -1.61 17.45 -11.85
C VAL A 294 -1.23 16.25 -10.99
N ASP A 295 -2.03 15.89 -9.97
CA ASP A 295 -1.73 14.76 -9.06
C ASP A 295 -1.72 13.41 -9.79
N SER A 296 -2.49 13.30 -10.86
CA SER A 296 -2.54 12.10 -11.71
C SER A 296 -1.32 11.96 -12.64
N ASN A 297 -0.50 13.01 -12.78
CA ASN A 297 0.64 12.99 -13.67
C ASN A 297 1.79 12.17 -13.04
N PRO A 298 2.38 11.18 -13.73
CA PRO A 298 3.45 10.34 -13.16
C PRO A 298 4.74 11.12 -12.81
N ARG A 299 4.85 12.38 -13.22
CA ARG A 299 5.94 13.30 -12.86
C ARG A 299 5.71 13.98 -11.49
N ALA A 300 4.50 13.97 -10.95
CA ALA A 300 4.17 14.60 -9.68
C ALA A 300 4.75 13.80 -8.50
N VAL A 301 5.76 14.37 -7.82
CA VAL A 301 6.47 13.71 -6.71
C VAL A 301 6.43 14.52 -5.41
N TYR A 302 5.58 15.55 -5.33
CA TYR A 302 5.39 16.37 -4.12
C TYR A 302 4.59 15.68 -3.01
N PHE A 303 3.79 14.68 -3.36
CA PHE A 303 3.23 13.73 -2.39
C PHE A 303 4.12 12.49 -2.32
N THR A 304 5.23 12.59 -1.59
CA THR A 304 6.01 11.41 -1.17
C THR A 304 5.24 10.66 -0.09
N VAL A 305 4.10 10.08 -0.47
CA VAL A 305 3.53 8.96 0.26
C VAL A 305 4.56 7.85 0.14
N ASN A 306 5.21 7.51 1.25
CA ASN A 306 5.76 6.16 1.40
C ASN A 306 4.55 5.21 1.40
N LYS A 307 4.02 4.94 0.19
CA LYS A 307 3.20 3.77 -0.05
C LYS A 307 4.09 2.62 0.40
N MET A 308 3.69 1.94 1.47
CA MET A 308 4.42 0.76 1.92
C MET A 308 4.52 -0.15 0.71
N LYS A 309 5.75 -0.37 0.21
CA LYS A 309 5.96 -1.09 -1.05
C LYS A 309 5.24 -2.42 -1.00
N THR A 310 5.31 -3.06 0.16
CA THR A 310 4.58 -4.28 0.51
C THR A 310 3.57 -3.98 1.62
N VAL A 311 2.32 -4.41 1.45
CA VAL A 311 1.29 -4.41 2.51
C VAL A 311 1.08 -5.83 3.02
N LYS A 312 0.75 -5.99 4.31
CA LYS A 312 0.31 -7.28 4.87
C LYS A 312 -1.21 -7.35 4.83
N LEU A 313 -1.74 -8.43 4.27
CA LEU A 313 -3.17 -8.79 4.31
C LEU A 313 -3.30 -10.14 5.03
N PRO A 314 -4.45 -10.44 5.67
CA PRO A 314 -4.72 -11.80 6.14
C PRO A 314 -4.73 -12.79 4.97
N GLY A 315 -4.36 -14.04 5.23
CA GLY A 315 -4.35 -15.09 4.20
C GLY A 315 -5.75 -15.39 3.67
N LEU A 316 -5.89 -15.57 2.36
CA LEU A 316 -7.21 -15.70 1.72
C LEU A 316 -7.80 -17.10 1.88
N ILE A 317 -9.12 -17.20 1.77
CA ILE A 317 -9.90 -18.43 1.89
C ILE A 317 -10.73 -18.61 0.61
N ASP A 318 -10.51 -19.72 -0.11
CA ASP A 318 -11.36 -20.09 -1.25
C ASP A 318 -12.38 -21.18 -0.81
N PRO A 319 -13.68 -20.86 -0.76
CA PRO A 319 -14.70 -21.83 -0.35
C PRO A 319 -15.11 -22.82 -1.46
N HIS A 320 -14.49 -22.77 -2.65
CA HIS A 320 -14.91 -23.58 -3.80
C HIS A 320 -13.73 -23.95 -4.71
N VAL A 321 -12.99 -25.01 -4.34
CA VAL A 321 -12.00 -25.64 -5.23
C VAL A 321 -12.39 -27.05 -5.63
N HIS A 322 -11.75 -27.58 -6.68
CA HIS A 322 -11.97 -28.92 -7.20
C HIS A 322 -10.64 -29.68 -7.33
N LEU A 323 -10.12 -30.18 -6.22
CA LEU A 323 -8.87 -30.95 -6.16
C LEU A 323 -9.21 -32.41 -6.45
N ARG A 324 -8.97 -32.85 -7.70
CA ARG A 324 -9.52 -34.10 -8.26
C ARG A 324 -8.77 -35.37 -7.81
N ASP A 325 -8.29 -35.37 -6.57
CA ASP A 325 -7.58 -36.45 -5.90
C ASP A 325 -8.47 -37.01 -4.75
N PRO A 326 -8.80 -38.32 -4.73
CA PRO A 326 -8.39 -39.37 -5.66
C PRO A 326 -9.16 -39.35 -6.99
N GLY A 327 -8.64 -40.11 -7.96
CA GLY A 327 -9.37 -40.58 -9.15
C GLY A 327 -9.12 -39.81 -10.46
N ALA A 328 -8.94 -38.49 -10.44
CA ALA A 328 -8.73 -37.68 -11.64
C ALA A 328 -7.60 -36.65 -11.48
N THR A 329 -6.52 -37.07 -10.82
CA THR A 329 -5.31 -36.27 -10.50
C THR A 329 -4.58 -35.66 -11.70
N HIS A 330 -4.87 -36.15 -12.92
CA HIS A 330 -4.39 -35.54 -14.17
C HIS A 330 -5.05 -34.18 -14.46
N LYS A 331 -6.23 -33.90 -13.89
CA LYS A 331 -6.92 -32.61 -14.02
C LYS A 331 -6.40 -31.61 -13.01
N GLU A 332 -6.36 -32.00 -11.74
CA GLU A 332 -5.71 -31.29 -10.64
C GLU A 332 -5.56 -32.25 -9.45
N ASP A 333 -4.56 -32.07 -8.59
CA ASP A 333 -4.44 -32.82 -7.32
C ASP A 333 -4.14 -31.93 -6.11
N PHE A 334 -4.06 -32.53 -4.92
CA PHE A 334 -3.82 -31.78 -3.69
C PHE A 334 -2.46 -31.07 -3.66
N GLU A 335 -1.43 -31.55 -4.37
CA GLU A 335 -0.10 -30.95 -4.33
C GLU A 335 -0.03 -29.69 -5.21
N SER A 336 -0.33 -29.81 -6.51
CA SER A 336 -0.26 -28.66 -7.43
C SER A 336 -1.38 -27.65 -7.18
N GLY A 337 -2.60 -28.10 -6.88
CA GLY A 337 -3.72 -27.20 -6.60
C GLY A 337 -3.52 -26.37 -5.32
N THR A 338 -2.87 -26.91 -4.28
CA THR A 338 -2.54 -26.11 -3.08
C THR A 338 -1.29 -25.25 -3.27
N LYS A 339 -0.33 -25.64 -4.13
CA LYS A 339 0.77 -24.75 -4.55
C LYS A 339 0.25 -23.52 -5.29
N ALA A 340 -0.69 -23.71 -6.21
CA ALA A 340 -1.42 -22.63 -6.87
C ALA A 340 -2.20 -21.76 -5.88
N ALA A 341 -2.85 -22.36 -4.88
CA ALA A 341 -3.52 -21.62 -3.81
C ALA A 341 -2.54 -20.67 -3.07
N VAL A 342 -1.40 -21.17 -2.57
CA VAL A 342 -0.46 -20.32 -1.82
C VAL A 342 0.24 -19.28 -2.69
N ALA A 343 0.46 -19.56 -3.97
CA ALA A 343 0.98 -18.58 -4.94
C ALA A 343 -0.03 -17.43 -5.19
N GLY A 344 -1.33 -17.76 -5.23
CA GLY A 344 -2.45 -16.81 -5.28
C GLY A 344 -2.74 -16.07 -3.96
N GLY A 345 -2.07 -16.45 -2.87
CA GLY A 345 -2.28 -15.88 -1.53
C GLY A 345 -3.39 -16.56 -0.71
N PHE A 346 -3.93 -17.68 -1.17
CA PHE A 346 -4.88 -18.51 -0.43
C PHE A 346 -4.16 -19.44 0.54
N VAL A 347 -4.53 -19.35 1.82
CA VAL A 347 -3.97 -20.16 2.92
C VAL A 347 -4.89 -21.29 3.35
N MET A 348 -6.15 -21.23 2.96
CA MET A 348 -7.11 -22.32 3.10
C MET A 348 -7.99 -22.44 1.85
N VAL A 349 -8.31 -23.66 1.45
CA VAL A 349 -9.26 -23.97 0.38
C VAL A 349 -10.28 -25.03 0.83
N LEU A 350 -11.52 -24.96 0.32
CA LEU A 350 -12.56 -25.98 0.57
C LEU A 350 -12.79 -26.84 -0.67
N ASP A 351 -12.44 -28.11 -0.57
CA ASP A 351 -12.52 -29.07 -1.66
C ASP A 351 -13.92 -29.67 -1.84
N MET A 352 -14.36 -29.73 -3.10
CA MET A 352 -15.68 -30.20 -3.51
C MET A 352 -15.76 -31.73 -3.62
N PRO A 353 -16.94 -32.34 -3.42
CA PRO A 353 -17.07 -33.79 -3.34
C PRO A 353 -17.10 -34.51 -4.70
N ASN A 354 -17.09 -33.81 -5.84
CA ASN A 354 -17.30 -34.38 -7.18
C ASN A 354 -16.03 -34.98 -7.82
N ASN A 355 -15.34 -35.83 -7.08
CA ASN A 355 -14.31 -36.72 -7.63
C ASN A 355 -14.97 -37.89 -8.39
N PRO A 356 -14.22 -38.67 -9.19
CA PRO A 356 -14.76 -39.86 -9.87
C PRO A 356 -15.39 -40.87 -8.90
N GLU A 357 -14.76 -41.04 -7.74
CA GLU A 357 -15.38 -41.59 -6.54
C GLU A 357 -15.76 -40.40 -5.64
N PRO A 358 -17.06 -40.06 -5.52
CA PRO A 358 -17.46 -38.81 -4.88
C PRO A 358 -17.43 -38.93 -3.36
N THR A 359 -17.17 -37.81 -2.68
CA THR A 359 -17.08 -37.75 -1.21
C THR A 359 -18.47 -37.73 -0.57
N ILE A 360 -19.16 -38.88 -0.64
CA ILE A 360 -20.53 -39.11 -0.15
C ILE A 360 -20.64 -40.17 0.95
N THR A 361 -19.51 -40.75 1.38
CA THR A 361 -19.39 -41.72 2.49
C THR A 361 -18.25 -41.33 3.44
N VAL A 362 -18.26 -41.86 4.67
CA VAL A 362 -17.17 -41.70 5.64
C VAL A 362 -15.81 -42.18 5.08
N GLU A 363 -15.77 -43.31 4.35
CA GLU A 363 -14.54 -43.90 3.82
C GLU A 363 -13.88 -42.98 2.79
N ALA A 364 -14.66 -42.42 1.86
CA ALA A 364 -14.17 -41.49 0.85
C ALA A 364 -13.64 -40.18 1.47
N LEU A 365 -14.26 -39.72 2.56
CA LEU A 365 -13.79 -38.56 3.32
C LEU A 365 -12.47 -38.87 4.05
N GLU A 366 -12.37 -40.02 4.72
CA GLU A 366 -11.14 -40.46 5.38
C GLU A 366 -9.97 -40.67 4.40
N GLN A 367 -10.25 -41.17 3.19
CA GLN A 367 -9.25 -41.27 2.13
C GLN A 367 -8.71 -39.89 1.73
N LYS A 368 -9.58 -38.90 1.49
CA LYS A 368 -9.16 -37.52 1.21
C LYS A 368 -8.38 -36.90 2.39
N LYS A 369 -8.83 -37.10 3.63
CA LYS A 369 -8.13 -36.65 4.86
C LYS A 369 -6.70 -37.22 4.97
N ARG A 370 -6.44 -38.42 4.45
CA ARG A 370 -5.07 -39.00 4.38
C ARG A 370 -4.24 -38.35 3.28
N LEU A 371 -4.78 -38.23 2.06
CA LEU A 371 -4.08 -37.65 0.90
C LEU A 371 -3.70 -36.18 1.13
N VAL A 372 -4.56 -35.39 1.77
CA VAL A 372 -4.26 -34.00 2.15
C VAL A 372 -3.05 -33.91 3.09
N LYS A 373 -2.97 -34.79 4.11
CA LYS A 373 -1.84 -34.81 5.05
C LYS A 373 -0.50 -35.15 4.39
N GLU A 374 -0.52 -35.87 3.27
CA GLU A 374 0.65 -36.27 2.50
C GLU A 374 1.09 -35.19 1.49
N LYS A 375 0.12 -34.53 0.83
CA LYS A 375 0.37 -33.74 -0.40
C LYS A 375 0.14 -32.24 -0.28
N ALA A 376 -0.72 -31.77 0.62
CA ALA A 376 -1.15 -30.37 0.63
C ALA A 376 -0.09 -29.42 1.22
N VAL A 377 0.08 -28.24 0.62
CA VAL A 377 0.97 -27.17 1.13
C VAL A 377 0.25 -26.04 1.87
N CYS A 378 -1.09 -26.06 1.91
CA CYS A 378 -1.94 -25.19 2.72
C CYS A 378 -3.09 -25.98 3.36
N ASP A 379 -3.92 -25.31 4.16
CA ASP A 379 -5.02 -25.99 4.85
C ASP A 379 -6.15 -26.35 3.85
N VAL A 380 -6.61 -27.59 3.89
CA VAL A 380 -7.74 -28.06 3.06
C VAL A 380 -8.89 -28.46 3.97
N GLY A 381 -10.04 -27.83 3.79
CA GLY A 381 -11.31 -28.27 4.35
C GLY A 381 -12.13 -29.04 3.31
N PHE A 382 -13.13 -29.80 3.77
CA PHE A 382 -13.97 -30.61 2.88
C PHE A 382 -15.42 -30.16 2.88
N ILE A 383 -16.05 -30.26 1.72
CA ILE A 383 -17.50 -30.15 1.53
C ILE A 383 -18.01 -31.55 1.19
N PHE A 384 -18.93 -32.08 1.98
CA PHE A 384 -19.51 -33.42 1.79
C PHE A 384 -20.54 -33.39 0.66
N GLY A 385 -20.72 -34.48 -0.08
CA GLY A 385 -21.75 -34.58 -1.12
C GLY A 385 -23.05 -35.20 -0.59
N ALA A 386 -24.19 -34.64 -1.00
CA ALA A 386 -25.46 -35.35 -0.97
C ALA A 386 -25.59 -36.27 -2.20
N SER A 387 -26.32 -37.38 -2.07
CA SER A 387 -26.62 -38.28 -3.19
C SER A 387 -28.01 -38.90 -3.07
N SER A 388 -28.67 -39.12 -4.21
CA SER A 388 -29.92 -39.89 -4.38
C SER A 388 -29.69 -41.40 -4.49
N ARG A 389 -28.57 -41.89 -3.92
CA ARG A 389 -28.19 -43.30 -3.78
C ARG A 389 -27.67 -43.58 -2.37
N HIS A 390 -28.01 -44.75 -1.84
CA HIS A 390 -27.53 -45.22 -0.54
C HIS A 390 -26.10 -45.82 -0.66
N PRO A 391 -25.15 -45.51 0.24
CA PRO A 391 -23.75 -45.97 0.15
C PRO A 391 -23.58 -47.49 -0.03
N GLU A 392 -24.37 -48.27 0.70
CA GLU A 392 -24.23 -49.74 0.77
C GLU A 392 -25.11 -50.52 -0.24
N ARG A 393 -25.84 -49.84 -1.14
CA ARG A 393 -26.84 -50.51 -2.01
C ARG A 393 -26.74 -50.05 -3.47
N ALA A 394 -26.64 -51.03 -4.38
CA ALA A 394 -26.61 -50.80 -5.82
C ALA A 394 -27.99 -50.46 -6.42
N GLU A 395 -29.08 -50.92 -5.78
CA GLU A 395 -30.45 -50.82 -6.28
C GLU A 395 -31.34 -50.01 -5.32
N ARG A 396 -32.31 -49.27 -5.88
CA ARG A 396 -33.29 -48.49 -5.12
C ARG A 396 -34.35 -49.39 -4.51
N VAL A 397 -34.78 -49.07 -3.29
CA VAL A 397 -35.90 -49.73 -2.61
C VAL A 397 -37.18 -48.93 -2.83
N GLU A 398 -38.11 -49.47 -3.62
CA GLU A 398 -39.43 -48.85 -3.80
C GLU A 398 -40.17 -48.72 -2.45
N GLY A 399 -40.83 -47.58 -2.24
CA GLY A 399 -41.61 -47.30 -1.03
C GLY A 399 -40.81 -46.92 0.23
N SER A 400 -39.47 -46.88 0.20
CA SER A 400 -38.64 -46.58 1.39
C SER A 400 -37.74 -45.35 1.20
N LEU A 401 -38.26 -44.16 1.51
CA LEU A 401 -37.57 -42.88 1.31
C LEU A 401 -36.26 -42.76 2.11
N SER A 402 -36.25 -43.15 3.38
CA SER A 402 -35.08 -43.03 4.27
C SER A 402 -33.90 -43.95 3.91
N ASN A 403 -34.06 -44.82 2.91
CA ASN A 403 -33.12 -45.89 2.57
C ASN A 403 -32.56 -45.78 1.14
N ASN A 404 -32.86 -44.68 0.43
CA ASN A 404 -32.45 -44.46 -0.96
C ASN A 404 -31.42 -43.34 -1.13
N ASP A 405 -31.11 -42.57 -0.09
CA ASP A 405 -30.12 -41.49 -0.10
C ASP A 405 -28.96 -41.76 0.89
N ASN A 406 -28.01 -40.83 0.98
CA ASN A 406 -26.88 -40.92 1.92
C ASN A 406 -27.07 -40.13 3.24
N THR A 407 -28.31 -39.80 3.64
CA THR A 407 -28.56 -39.04 4.88
C THR A 407 -28.13 -39.78 6.16
N SER A 408 -27.98 -41.11 6.10
CA SER A 408 -27.44 -41.95 7.17
C SER A 408 -25.96 -41.69 7.49
N GLU A 409 -25.21 -41.05 6.59
CA GLU A 409 -23.81 -40.68 6.78
C GLU A 409 -23.65 -39.34 7.50
N PHE A 410 -24.66 -38.46 7.46
CA PHE A 410 -24.52 -37.05 7.82
C PHE A 410 -24.10 -36.84 9.28
N GLU A 411 -24.66 -37.61 10.22
CA GLU A 411 -24.32 -37.56 11.64
C GLU A 411 -22.89 -38.05 11.93
N LYS A 412 -22.32 -38.89 11.05
CA LYS A 412 -20.97 -39.46 11.20
C LYS A 412 -19.89 -38.48 10.74
N VAL A 413 -20.16 -37.70 9.68
CA VAL A 413 -19.18 -36.79 9.05
C VAL A 413 -19.31 -35.34 9.50
N ILE A 414 -20.36 -35.01 10.26
CA ILE A 414 -20.74 -33.62 10.59
C ILE A 414 -19.56 -32.79 11.08
N ASP A 415 -18.75 -33.27 12.01
CA ASP A 415 -17.67 -32.49 12.64
C ASP A 415 -16.42 -32.34 11.76
N ASP A 416 -16.26 -33.18 10.73
CA ASP A 416 -15.10 -33.19 9.83
C ASP A 416 -15.27 -32.32 8.56
N VAL A 417 -16.48 -31.80 8.31
CA VAL A 417 -16.80 -31.07 7.07
C VAL A 417 -17.37 -29.67 7.34
N TYR A 418 -17.14 -28.75 6.41
CA TYR A 418 -17.58 -27.35 6.53
C TYR A 418 -18.97 -27.10 5.96
N ALA A 419 -19.41 -27.90 4.99
CA ALA A 419 -20.71 -27.77 4.34
C ALA A 419 -21.17 -29.09 3.69
N LEU A 420 -22.43 -29.13 3.28
CA LEU A 420 -22.99 -30.13 2.37
C LEU A 420 -23.18 -29.53 0.97
N LYS A 421 -22.73 -30.19 -0.08
CA LYS A 421 -22.99 -29.85 -1.47
C LYS A 421 -24.20 -30.63 -1.99
N VAL A 422 -25.19 -29.92 -2.50
CA VAL A 422 -26.35 -30.50 -3.20
C VAL A 422 -26.32 -30.02 -4.66
N TYR A 423 -26.46 -30.95 -5.61
CA TYR A 423 -26.56 -30.63 -7.03
C TYR A 423 -28.01 -30.78 -7.47
N MET A 424 -28.64 -29.66 -7.82
CA MET A 424 -30.04 -29.57 -8.24
C MET A 424 -30.18 -29.33 -9.75
N ASP A 425 -29.06 -29.06 -10.43
CA ASP A 425 -28.94 -28.87 -11.87
C ASP A 425 -27.71 -29.60 -12.44
N THR A 426 -27.61 -29.57 -13.78
CA THR A 426 -26.58 -30.18 -14.63
C THR A 426 -25.22 -30.33 -13.93
N THR A 427 -24.87 -31.58 -13.64
CA THR A 427 -23.61 -31.93 -12.97
C THR A 427 -22.96 -33.13 -13.66
N THR A 428 -21.73 -33.45 -13.26
CA THR A 428 -20.99 -34.61 -13.77
C THR A 428 -21.06 -35.75 -12.76
N GLY A 429 -21.43 -36.94 -13.22
CA GLY A 429 -21.60 -38.13 -12.39
C GLY A 429 -22.96 -38.23 -11.67
N ASN A 430 -23.08 -39.20 -10.78
CA ASN A 430 -24.36 -39.62 -10.14
C ASN A 430 -24.76 -38.75 -8.93
N LEU A 431 -24.50 -37.43 -8.97
CA LEU A 431 -24.73 -36.52 -7.85
C LEU A 431 -25.95 -35.61 -8.02
N LEU A 432 -26.62 -35.65 -9.17
CA LEU A 432 -27.87 -34.91 -9.39
C LEU A 432 -29.00 -35.47 -8.51
N ILE A 433 -29.79 -34.57 -7.91
CA ILE A 433 -30.94 -34.93 -7.07
C ILE A 433 -32.15 -34.13 -7.56
N GLU A 434 -33.06 -34.82 -8.25
CA GLU A 434 -34.27 -34.22 -8.83
C GLU A 434 -35.51 -34.49 -7.96
N GLU A 435 -35.53 -35.61 -7.23
CA GLU A 435 -36.69 -36.06 -6.47
C GLU A 435 -36.96 -35.17 -5.24
N GLU A 436 -38.13 -34.50 -5.22
CA GLU A 436 -38.54 -33.59 -4.14
C GLU A 436 -38.45 -34.25 -2.75
N GLN A 437 -38.92 -35.49 -2.62
CA GLN A 437 -38.95 -36.21 -1.35
C GLN A 437 -37.54 -36.50 -0.80
N ILE A 438 -36.54 -36.67 -1.69
CA ILE A 438 -35.13 -36.85 -1.31
C ILE A 438 -34.52 -35.50 -0.92
N LEU A 439 -34.79 -34.44 -1.70
CA LEU A 439 -34.35 -33.07 -1.35
C LEU A 439 -34.92 -32.61 0.00
N GLU A 440 -36.20 -32.86 0.27
CA GLU A 440 -36.81 -32.59 1.58
C GLU A 440 -36.13 -33.36 2.71
N ASN A 441 -35.85 -34.66 2.53
CA ASN A 441 -35.16 -35.45 3.55
C ASN A 441 -33.74 -34.93 3.82
N ILE A 442 -32.98 -34.62 2.76
CA ILE A 442 -31.61 -34.07 2.86
C ILE A 442 -31.60 -32.74 3.59
N PHE A 443 -32.45 -31.78 3.18
CA PHE A 443 -32.52 -30.47 3.83
C PHE A 443 -32.97 -30.60 5.27
N ASN A 444 -33.96 -31.45 5.57
CA ASN A 444 -34.42 -31.70 6.94
C ASN A 444 -33.29 -32.24 7.83
N LYS A 445 -32.58 -33.29 7.36
CA LYS A 445 -31.54 -34.01 8.11
C LYS A 445 -30.25 -33.22 8.34
N TRP A 446 -29.84 -32.36 7.40
CA TRP A 446 -28.59 -31.61 7.55
C TRP A 446 -28.65 -30.58 8.71
N PRO A 447 -27.64 -30.43 9.58
CA PRO A 447 -27.63 -29.45 10.67
C PRO A 447 -27.85 -27.99 10.21
N SER A 448 -28.82 -27.29 10.80
CA SER A 448 -29.12 -25.88 10.49
C SER A 448 -27.97 -24.89 10.80
N HIS A 449 -26.99 -25.28 11.62
CA HIS A 449 -25.86 -24.42 11.95
C HIS A 449 -24.75 -24.43 10.87
N LYS A 450 -24.70 -25.45 9.99
CA LYS A 450 -23.75 -25.53 8.86
C LYS A 450 -24.45 -25.17 7.53
N PRO A 451 -23.74 -24.55 6.57
CA PRO A 451 -24.32 -24.22 5.27
C PRO A 451 -24.58 -25.48 4.41
N ILE A 452 -25.63 -25.38 3.60
CA ILE A 452 -25.84 -26.19 2.40
C ILE A 452 -25.40 -25.34 1.22
N VAL A 453 -24.37 -25.81 0.51
CA VAL A 453 -23.92 -25.24 -0.77
C VAL A 453 -24.73 -25.88 -1.88
N VAL A 454 -25.46 -25.09 -2.66
CA VAL A 454 -26.18 -25.62 -3.83
C VAL A 454 -25.45 -25.33 -5.14
N HIS A 455 -25.57 -26.24 -6.09
CA HIS A 455 -25.48 -25.92 -7.52
C HIS A 455 -26.93 -25.92 -8.03
N ALA A 456 -27.46 -24.73 -8.30
CA ALA A 456 -28.84 -24.54 -8.72
C ALA A 456 -28.94 -23.29 -9.61
N GLU A 457 -29.68 -23.41 -10.70
CA GLU A 457 -29.96 -22.38 -11.69
C GLU A 457 -31.49 -22.17 -11.82
N ARG A 458 -31.92 -21.05 -12.41
CA ARG A 458 -33.33 -20.77 -12.77
C ARG A 458 -34.35 -21.17 -11.68
N GLU A 459 -35.27 -22.07 -11.99
CA GLU A 459 -36.36 -22.50 -11.10
C GLU A 459 -35.86 -23.31 -9.89
N MET A 460 -34.77 -24.06 -10.05
CA MET A 460 -34.16 -24.83 -8.95
C MET A 460 -33.53 -23.93 -7.90
N MET A 461 -33.09 -22.71 -8.27
CA MET A 461 -32.65 -21.70 -7.29
C MET A 461 -33.80 -21.29 -6.36
N ASN A 462 -35.00 -21.05 -6.90
CA ASN A 462 -36.18 -20.73 -6.09
C ASN A 462 -36.57 -21.92 -5.19
N ARG A 463 -36.56 -23.14 -5.74
CA ARG A 463 -36.78 -24.40 -5.02
C ARG A 463 -35.80 -24.59 -3.85
N ALA A 464 -34.52 -24.34 -4.07
CA ALA A 464 -33.48 -24.40 -3.03
C ALA A 464 -33.73 -23.37 -1.91
N ILE A 465 -34.15 -22.15 -2.27
CA ILE A 465 -34.49 -21.09 -1.33
C ILE A 465 -35.72 -21.48 -0.49
N ASP A 466 -36.75 -22.07 -1.10
CA ASP A 466 -37.97 -22.44 -0.39
C ASP A 466 -37.78 -23.66 0.52
N LEU A 467 -36.97 -24.65 0.10
CA LEU A 467 -36.50 -25.73 0.99
C LEU A 467 -35.68 -25.19 2.17
N ALA A 468 -34.76 -24.25 1.92
CA ALA A 468 -33.97 -23.63 2.98
C ALA A 468 -34.83 -22.84 3.99
N LYS A 469 -35.87 -22.14 3.52
CA LYS A 469 -36.88 -21.50 4.40
C LYS A 469 -37.68 -22.54 5.19
N LYS A 470 -38.26 -23.54 4.50
CA LYS A 470 -39.14 -24.58 5.06
C LYS A 470 -38.48 -25.31 6.23
N PHE A 471 -37.19 -25.64 6.10
CA PHE A 471 -36.45 -26.36 7.12
C PHE A 471 -35.54 -25.48 7.99
N ASN A 472 -35.52 -24.15 7.80
CA ASN A 472 -34.62 -23.21 8.49
C ASN A 472 -33.14 -23.64 8.38
N LYS A 473 -32.60 -23.62 7.15
CA LYS A 473 -31.22 -24.00 6.80
C LYS A 473 -30.46 -22.80 6.23
N LYS A 474 -29.16 -22.73 6.52
CA LYS A 474 -28.25 -21.77 5.88
C LYS A 474 -27.98 -22.22 4.44
N LEU A 475 -28.30 -21.37 3.45
CA LEU A 475 -28.07 -21.65 2.03
C LEU A 475 -26.91 -20.81 1.49
N HIS A 476 -26.02 -21.42 0.72
CA HIS A 476 -24.98 -20.75 -0.05
C HIS A 476 -25.07 -21.19 -1.51
N ILE A 477 -25.20 -20.24 -2.45
CA ILE A 477 -25.40 -20.55 -3.87
C ILE A 477 -24.05 -20.43 -4.59
N ALA A 478 -23.63 -21.50 -5.26
CA ALA A 478 -22.43 -21.52 -6.08
C ALA A 478 -22.77 -21.54 -7.58
N HIS A 479 -21.81 -21.11 -8.42
CA HIS A 479 -21.95 -20.97 -9.87
C HIS A 479 -22.97 -19.90 -10.34
N LEU A 480 -23.08 -18.78 -9.62
CA LEU A 480 -23.77 -17.59 -10.11
C LEU A 480 -22.98 -16.90 -11.23
N SER A 481 -23.67 -16.36 -12.23
CA SER A 481 -23.01 -15.80 -13.41
C SER A 481 -22.85 -14.26 -13.40
N GLN A 482 -23.80 -13.51 -13.98
CA GLN A 482 -23.54 -12.17 -14.52
C GLN A 482 -24.83 -11.31 -14.58
N ARG A 483 -25.40 -11.01 -15.76
CA ARG A 483 -26.33 -9.86 -15.94
C ARG A 483 -27.81 -10.17 -16.21
N SER A 484 -28.18 -11.31 -16.79
CA SER A 484 -29.56 -11.83 -16.80
C SER A 484 -29.66 -13.36 -16.66
N GLU A 485 -28.57 -14.10 -16.94
CA GLU A 485 -28.06 -15.20 -16.11
C GLU A 485 -26.51 -15.16 -16.18
N LEU A 486 -25.83 -15.84 -17.11
CA LEU A 486 -24.92 -15.09 -18.01
C LEU A 486 -25.78 -14.63 -19.19
N GLU A 487 -25.38 -13.67 -20.03
CA GLU A 487 -26.34 -13.20 -21.06
C GLU A 487 -26.29 -14.09 -22.30
N GLN A 488 -26.55 -15.39 -22.06
CA GLN A 488 -25.80 -16.53 -22.59
C GLN A 488 -24.32 -16.46 -22.17
N ILE A 489 -23.61 -17.60 -22.13
CA ILE A 489 -22.14 -17.58 -22.02
C ILE A 489 -21.62 -17.20 -23.42
N ILE A 490 -21.69 -15.88 -23.66
CA ILE A 490 -22.32 -15.25 -24.85
C ILE A 490 -21.79 -15.84 -26.14
N GLN A 491 -22.60 -16.63 -26.86
CA GLN A 491 -22.28 -17.23 -28.17
C GLN A 491 -20.94 -18.00 -28.27
N GLU A 492 -20.08 -17.97 -27.27
CA GLU A 492 -18.67 -18.33 -27.38
C GLU A 492 -18.36 -19.63 -26.63
N LYS A 493 -19.40 -20.46 -26.52
CA LYS A 493 -19.28 -21.89 -26.68
C LYS A 493 -19.64 -22.37 -28.12
N GLU A 494 -20.01 -21.47 -29.04
CA GLU A 494 -20.36 -21.80 -30.44
C GLU A 494 -19.16 -21.77 -31.41
N SER A 495 -17.92 -21.84 -30.90
CA SER A 495 -16.81 -22.43 -31.65
C SER A 495 -16.60 -23.88 -31.22
N ASP A 496 -16.12 -24.73 -32.12
CA ASP A 496 -16.30 -26.20 -32.06
C ASP A 496 -15.74 -26.94 -30.81
N ASN A 497 -15.01 -26.28 -29.89
CA ASN A 497 -14.54 -26.95 -28.67
C ASN A 497 -14.23 -26.02 -27.46
N PRO A 498 -15.20 -25.76 -26.56
CA PRO A 498 -15.03 -24.84 -25.44
C PRO A 498 -14.78 -25.52 -24.06
N PRO A 499 -13.75 -25.13 -23.28
CA PRO A 499 -13.29 -25.86 -22.09
C PRO A 499 -14.21 -25.79 -20.84
N PHE A 500 -13.85 -26.53 -19.79
CA PHE A 500 -14.50 -26.55 -18.48
C PHE A 500 -13.56 -26.07 -17.37
N GLY A 501 -14.05 -25.15 -16.53
CA GLY A 501 -13.32 -24.62 -15.37
C GLY A 501 -12.32 -23.52 -15.74
N VAL A 502 -12.23 -22.49 -14.89
CA VAL A 502 -11.19 -21.45 -14.95
C VAL A 502 -10.34 -21.57 -13.68
N PRO A 503 -9.00 -21.67 -13.78
CA PRO A 503 -8.15 -21.58 -12.60
C PRO A 503 -8.13 -20.15 -12.07
N GLY A 504 -8.87 -19.93 -10.98
CA GLY A 504 -8.98 -18.62 -10.33
C GLY A 504 -7.93 -18.36 -9.25
N LEU A 505 -7.37 -19.40 -8.62
CA LEU A 505 -6.54 -19.26 -7.42
C LEU A 505 -5.37 -18.28 -7.62
N GLU A 506 -4.58 -18.48 -8.67
CA GLU A 506 -3.35 -17.69 -8.92
C GLU A 506 -3.61 -16.27 -9.44
N THR A 507 -4.80 -16.04 -10.03
CA THR A 507 -5.13 -14.80 -10.76
C THR A 507 -6.14 -13.90 -10.05
N SER A 508 -6.94 -14.41 -9.12
CA SER A 508 -8.03 -13.66 -8.47
C SER A 508 -7.54 -12.45 -7.68
N LEU A 509 -6.54 -12.61 -6.80
CA LEU A 509 -6.02 -11.50 -6.00
C LEU A 509 -5.34 -10.41 -6.88
N PRO A 510 -4.46 -10.73 -7.84
CA PRO A 510 -3.92 -9.75 -8.79
C PRO A 510 -4.99 -8.94 -9.56
N LEU A 511 -6.08 -9.58 -9.99
CA LEU A 511 -7.19 -8.91 -10.66
C LEU A 511 -7.95 -7.97 -9.71
N MET A 512 -8.18 -8.39 -8.46
CA MET A 512 -8.80 -7.56 -7.43
C MET A 512 -7.92 -6.38 -7.03
N LEU A 513 -6.61 -6.57 -6.90
CA LEU A 513 -5.64 -5.48 -6.64
C LEU A 513 -5.55 -4.50 -7.83
N THR A 514 -5.68 -5.00 -9.06
CA THR A 514 -5.78 -4.15 -10.25
C THR A 514 -7.03 -3.27 -10.16
N ALA A 515 -8.18 -3.86 -9.78
CA ALA A 515 -9.42 -3.13 -9.54
C ALA A 515 -9.32 -2.09 -8.40
N VAL A 516 -8.55 -2.37 -7.34
CA VAL A 516 -8.21 -1.36 -6.31
C VAL A 516 -7.37 -0.22 -6.89
N SER A 517 -6.37 -0.53 -7.72
CA SER A 517 -5.50 0.47 -8.35
C SER A 517 -6.23 1.40 -9.33
N GLU A 518 -7.32 0.90 -9.93
CA GLU A 518 -8.26 1.63 -10.78
C GLU A 518 -9.38 2.35 -9.98
N GLY A 519 -9.42 2.18 -8.66
CA GLY A 519 -10.41 2.81 -7.78
C GLY A 519 -11.81 2.18 -7.83
N ARG A 520 -11.95 0.96 -8.33
CA ARG A 520 -13.24 0.24 -8.44
C ARG A 520 -13.69 -0.40 -7.11
N ILE A 521 -12.75 -0.81 -6.27
CA ILE A 521 -12.98 -1.41 -4.93
C ILE A 521 -11.87 -0.99 -3.96
N THR A 522 -12.00 -1.31 -2.67
CA THR A 522 -10.98 -1.03 -1.65
C THR A 522 -10.20 -2.30 -1.24
N ILE A 523 -9.05 -2.13 -0.55
CA ILE A 523 -8.35 -3.27 0.09
C ILE A 523 -9.23 -3.91 1.17
N ASP A 524 -10.02 -3.12 1.90
CA ASP A 524 -10.95 -3.64 2.90
C ASP A 524 -12.07 -4.49 2.28
N ASP A 525 -12.49 -4.19 1.04
CA ASP A 525 -13.40 -5.06 0.28
C ASP A 525 -12.75 -6.41 -0.07
N ILE A 526 -11.47 -6.44 -0.46
CA ILE A 526 -10.73 -7.69 -0.68
C ILE A 526 -10.72 -8.52 0.61
N VAL A 527 -10.32 -7.92 1.74
CA VAL A 527 -10.27 -8.58 3.05
C VAL A 527 -11.65 -9.06 3.51
N ARG A 528 -12.71 -8.29 3.24
CA ARG A 528 -14.09 -8.67 3.53
C ARG A 528 -14.53 -9.87 2.69
N LEU A 529 -14.36 -9.79 1.37
CA LEU A 529 -14.88 -10.77 0.41
C LEU A 529 -14.09 -12.07 0.37
N MET A 530 -12.76 -12.02 0.52
CA MET A 530 -11.86 -13.15 0.30
C MET A 530 -11.25 -13.73 1.60
N HIS A 531 -11.64 -13.21 2.77
CA HIS A 531 -11.23 -13.75 4.07
C HIS A 531 -12.38 -13.74 5.09
N LYS A 532 -12.90 -12.56 5.47
CA LYS A 532 -13.86 -12.44 6.59
C LYS A 532 -15.22 -13.09 6.33
N GLU A 533 -15.84 -12.85 5.17
CA GLU A 533 -17.14 -13.44 4.86
C GLU A 533 -17.05 -14.97 4.62
N PRO A 534 -16.08 -15.52 3.86
CA PRO A 534 -15.86 -16.98 3.80
C PRO A 534 -15.69 -17.61 5.19
N GLN A 535 -14.85 -17.03 6.04
CA GLN A 535 -14.64 -17.50 7.42
C GLN A 535 -15.96 -17.56 8.21
N LYS A 536 -16.75 -16.49 8.16
CA LYS A 536 -18.03 -16.34 8.86
C LYS A 536 -19.14 -17.25 8.31
N ILE A 537 -19.23 -17.41 6.99
CA ILE A 537 -20.27 -18.23 6.34
C ILE A 537 -20.06 -19.71 6.65
N PHE A 538 -18.82 -20.19 6.57
CA PHE A 538 -18.47 -21.60 6.73
C PHE A 538 -18.07 -21.98 8.17
N GLY A 539 -18.02 -21.02 9.11
CA GLY A 539 -17.70 -21.28 10.51
C GLY A 539 -16.25 -21.71 10.74
N ILE A 540 -15.32 -21.12 9.99
CA ILE A 540 -13.91 -21.48 10.01
C ILE A 540 -13.23 -20.83 11.22
N ASP A 541 -12.54 -21.63 12.03
CA ASP A 541 -11.92 -21.19 13.27
C ASP A 541 -10.79 -20.17 13.03
N VAL A 542 -10.95 -18.99 13.65
CA VAL A 542 -10.01 -17.86 13.59
C VAL A 542 -8.63 -18.25 14.12
N VAL A 543 -8.54 -19.17 15.10
CA VAL A 543 -7.25 -19.60 15.69
C VAL A 543 -6.39 -20.38 14.69
N ARG A 544 -6.99 -20.96 13.63
CA ARG A 544 -6.24 -21.66 12.58
C ARG A 544 -5.69 -20.75 11.47
N ILE A 545 -6.22 -19.52 11.33
CA ILE A 545 -5.97 -18.61 10.18
C ILE A 545 -5.54 -17.17 10.59
N SER A 546 -5.73 -16.77 11.85
CA SER A 546 -5.24 -15.56 12.53
C SER A 546 -5.74 -14.17 12.08
N ASP A 547 -5.74 -13.21 13.02
CA ASP A 547 -6.57 -11.98 13.05
C ASP A 547 -5.86 -10.82 13.81
N PRO A 548 -6.53 -9.69 14.10
CA PRO A 548 -6.65 -8.50 13.26
C PRO A 548 -5.42 -7.55 13.34
N ARG A 549 -4.33 -7.94 14.03
CA ARG A 549 -3.20 -7.05 14.36
C ARG A 549 -1.80 -7.70 14.36
N LEU A 550 -1.72 -9.04 14.38
CA LEU A 550 -0.58 -9.93 14.05
C LEU A 550 0.83 -9.62 14.64
N GLN A 551 1.30 -10.51 15.52
CA GLN A 551 2.70 -10.69 15.95
C GLN A 551 3.01 -12.20 16.12
N ASN A 552 4.18 -12.63 15.62
CA ASN A 552 4.83 -13.94 15.83
C ASN A 552 3.95 -15.20 15.79
N GLY A 553 4.05 -15.95 14.67
CA GLY A 553 3.33 -17.22 14.46
C GLY A 553 2.13 -17.09 13.53
N ASP A 554 1.93 -15.90 12.96
CA ASP A 554 0.78 -15.53 12.15
C ASP A 554 0.71 -16.23 10.77
N THR A 555 -0.50 -16.30 10.23
CA THR A 555 -0.81 -16.67 8.84
C THR A 555 -1.23 -15.41 8.06
N TYR A 556 -0.48 -15.03 7.04
CA TYR A 556 -0.70 -13.79 6.28
C TYR A 556 -0.07 -13.84 4.88
N ILE A 557 -0.42 -12.85 4.05
CA ILE A 557 0.24 -12.59 2.76
C ILE A 557 0.87 -11.19 2.74
N GLU A 558 1.99 -11.09 2.05
CA GLU A 558 2.70 -9.84 1.77
C GLU A 558 2.54 -9.53 0.27
N VAL A 559 2.04 -8.34 -0.05
CA VAL A 559 1.63 -7.94 -1.41
C VAL A 559 2.29 -6.62 -1.79
N ASP A 560 3.03 -6.58 -2.91
CA ASP A 560 3.48 -5.32 -3.50
C ASP A 560 2.34 -4.72 -4.33
N THR A 561 1.74 -3.65 -3.81
CA THR A 561 0.58 -2.96 -4.40
C THR A 561 0.91 -2.08 -5.62
N ASN A 562 2.20 -1.91 -5.93
CA ASN A 562 2.67 -1.08 -7.04
C ASN A 562 3.38 -1.90 -8.13
N ALA A 563 3.79 -3.14 -7.83
CA ALA A 563 4.32 -4.08 -8.81
C ALA A 563 3.32 -4.30 -9.95
N GLU A 564 3.80 -4.09 -11.18
CA GLU A 564 3.05 -4.36 -12.41
C GLU A 564 3.72 -5.52 -13.14
N TYR A 565 2.92 -6.49 -13.56
CA TYR A 565 3.40 -7.63 -14.35
C TYR A 565 2.33 -8.08 -15.35
N THR A 566 2.70 -8.99 -16.24
CA THR A 566 1.77 -9.61 -17.19
C THR A 566 1.51 -11.03 -16.72
N ILE A 567 0.24 -11.45 -16.67
CA ILE A 567 -0.10 -12.86 -16.42
C ILE A 567 0.39 -13.67 -17.63
N GLU A 568 1.14 -14.74 -17.38
CA GLU A 568 1.67 -15.61 -18.43
C GLU A 568 1.42 -17.07 -18.04
N ASN A 569 0.81 -17.85 -18.92
CA ASN A 569 0.43 -19.26 -18.71
C ASN A 569 1.58 -20.14 -18.19
N LYS A 570 2.81 -19.89 -18.67
CA LYS A 570 4.03 -20.62 -18.29
C LYS A 570 4.42 -20.48 -16.80
N ASN A 571 3.84 -19.51 -16.08
CA ASN A 571 4.14 -19.21 -14.69
C ASN A 571 3.09 -19.80 -13.72
N LEU A 572 2.10 -20.54 -14.21
CA LEU A 572 1.02 -21.13 -13.40
C LEU A 572 1.45 -22.48 -12.79
N PHE A 573 1.12 -22.69 -11.51
CA PHE A 573 1.32 -23.95 -10.79
C PHE A 573 0.17 -24.96 -11.00
N THR A 574 -1.01 -24.49 -11.41
CA THR A 574 -2.16 -25.36 -11.73
C THR A 574 -1.88 -26.28 -12.92
N LYS A 575 -2.33 -27.55 -12.86
CA LYS A 575 -2.05 -28.55 -13.91
C LYS A 575 -2.67 -28.25 -15.26
N CYS A 576 -3.73 -27.45 -15.31
CA CYS A 576 -4.32 -27.00 -16.56
C CYS A 576 -3.37 -26.11 -17.38
N GLY A 577 -2.44 -25.38 -16.74
CA GLY A 577 -1.39 -24.63 -17.44
C GLY A 577 -1.87 -23.50 -18.37
N TRP A 578 -3.11 -23.03 -18.20
CA TRP A 578 -3.67 -21.91 -18.98
C TRP A 578 -4.59 -21.04 -18.13
N SER A 579 -4.72 -19.76 -18.47
CA SER A 579 -5.66 -18.81 -17.88
C SER A 579 -6.32 -17.94 -18.95
N THR A 580 -7.58 -17.55 -18.75
CA THR A 580 -8.28 -16.55 -19.57
C THR A 580 -7.64 -15.16 -19.52
N PHE A 581 -6.72 -14.93 -18.59
CA PHE A 581 -6.05 -13.64 -18.39
C PHE A 581 -4.61 -13.63 -18.92
N ASP A 582 -4.18 -14.64 -19.68
CA ASP A 582 -2.86 -14.66 -20.35
C ASP A 582 -2.64 -13.39 -21.19
N GLY A 583 -1.46 -12.79 -21.07
CA GLY A 583 -1.14 -11.50 -21.71
C GLY A 583 -1.78 -10.26 -21.05
N MET A 584 -2.65 -10.42 -20.05
CA MET A 584 -3.23 -9.28 -19.32
C MET A 584 -2.21 -8.65 -18.38
N LYS A 585 -2.07 -7.33 -18.45
CA LYS A 585 -1.30 -6.55 -17.46
C LYS A 585 -2.13 -6.34 -16.20
N VAL A 586 -1.53 -6.66 -15.06
CA VAL A 586 -2.13 -6.54 -13.73
C VAL A 586 -1.21 -5.77 -12.79
N LYS A 587 -1.79 -5.23 -11.73
CA LYS A 587 -1.11 -4.42 -10.72
C LYS A 587 -1.44 -4.94 -9.32
N GLY A 588 -0.39 -5.19 -8.54
CA GLY A 588 -0.47 -5.96 -7.31
C GLY A 588 0.10 -7.36 -7.49
N LYS A 589 1.30 -7.62 -6.93
CA LYS A 589 1.94 -8.95 -6.95
C LYS A 589 2.03 -9.50 -5.52
N ILE A 590 1.67 -10.78 -5.32
CA ILE A 590 1.98 -11.49 -4.07
C ILE A 590 3.50 -11.66 -4.00
N VAL A 591 4.12 -11.12 -2.95
CA VAL A 591 5.55 -11.24 -2.68
C VAL A 591 5.82 -12.50 -1.85
N ARG A 592 4.97 -12.80 -0.87
CA ARG A 592 5.16 -13.91 0.08
C ARG A 592 3.85 -14.37 0.70
N THR A 593 3.73 -15.67 0.92
CA THR A 593 2.65 -16.29 1.72
C THR A 593 3.25 -17.02 2.91
N VAL A 594 2.73 -16.74 4.10
CA VAL A 594 3.17 -17.30 5.38
C VAL A 594 1.99 -17.99 6.04
N ILE A 595 2.17 -19.24 6.46
CA ILE A 595 1.18 -20.02 7.21
C ILE A 595 1.81 -20.43 8.54
N ARG A 596 1.21 -20.02 9.65
CA ARG A 596 1.67 -20.32 11.03
C ARG A 596 3.16 -19.97 11.23
N GLY A 597 3.58 -18.79 10.78
CA GLY A 597 4.97 -18.34 10.79
C GLY A 597 5.91 -19.03 9.78
N ARG A 598 5.51 -20.11 9.10
CA ARG A 598 6.29 -20.78 8.05
C ARG A 598 6.04 -20.11 6.70
N LYS A 599 7.09 -19.64 6.05
CA LYS A 599 7.04 -19.19 4.65
C LYS A 599 6.77 -20.40 3.74
N VAL A 600 5.64 -20.37 3.02
CA VAL A 600 5.22 -21.45 2.10
C VAL A 600 5.30 -21.05 0.64
N PHE A 601 5.31 -19.74 0.35
CA PHE A 601 5.54 -19.18 -0.99
C PHE A 601 6.33 -17.88 -0.88
N GLU A 602 7.19 -17.61 -1.86
CA GLU A 602 7.88 -16.35 -2.08
C GLU A 602 8.10 -16.18 -3.58
N SER A 603 7.79 -15.00 -4.12
CA SER A 603 8.01 -14.71 -5.53
C SER A 603 9.45 -14.27 -5.79
N GLU A 604 10.02 -14.69 -6.91
CA GLU A 604 11.24 -14.10 -7.48
C GLU A 604 11.10 -12.59 -7.76
#